data_AF-A0A659UPG3-F1
#
_entry.id   AF-A0A659UPG3-F1
#
_cell.length_a   1.000
_cell.length_b   1.000
_cell.length_c   1.000
_cell.angle_alpha   90.00
_cell.angle_beta   90.00
_cell.angle_gamma   90.00
#
_symmetry.space_group_name_H-M   'P 1'
#
loop_
_entity.id
_entity.type
_entity.pdbx_description
1 polymer ?
#
loop_
_entity_poly.entity_id
_entity_poly.type
_entity_poly.pdbx_seq_one_letter_code
_entity_poly.pdbx_strand_id
1 'polypeptide(L)'
;MSERQNLLPQNATLFERALAESLDRLPELEPGFDELRGFKFAPVQPSILPWLVVEYGLGAISQYLPDFASVIEYGLRWQRVKGTPQGVAESLTWVGYAFSTFYEAPVRRTRWHLYELELDRFRDDEDDLGTIEAVVRLSDPVRSEFYRAWNGYNVREHDWAYTRWGDGIWGDNSGVFLRVGGVKWSFGRTFDAGQHDLTEAELTALGAWIEPVGGGSISWGPFPWTTPGLKWVSDAALSRAQIIATALLAKSCWIGVYRQDGSPIGFRKARVYRPVNASFGGYYQAAGQSWVVASGAGPNLYVEAMMDFGEGEGETIQSWSVTLGGVPVGAHPAGIRWLPGAAIAGGAIVGGFDIAPALLGKTSRERFRALLKIS
;
A
#
# COMPACT_ATOMS: atom_id res chain seq x y z
N MET A 1 17.07 12.20 61.81
CA MET A 1 18.11 11.35 62.43
C MET A 1 17.43 10.63 63.56
N SER A 2 17.05 9.37 63.35
CA SER A 2 16.54 8.55 64.44
C SER A 2 17.63 8.39 65.52
N GLU A 3 17.24 8.53 66.78
CA GLU A 3 18.13 8.29 67.92
C GLU A 3 18.38 6.77 68.05
N ARG A 4 19.60 6.39 68.45
CA ARG A 4 19.93 4.98 68.69
C ARG A 4 19.07 4.44 69.82
N GLN A 5 18.44 3.28 69.60
CA GLN A 5 17.51 2.69 70.55
C GLN A 5 18.08 1.44 71.19
N ASN A 6 17.87 1.28 72.49
CA ASN A 6 18.03 0.00 73.16
C ASN A 6 16.66 -0.69 73.29
N LEU A 7 16.57 -1.95 72.86
CA LEU A 7 15.38 -2.79 73.01
C LEU A 7 15.47 -3.70 74.26
N LEU A 8 16.39 -3.38 75.17
CA LEU A 8 16.65 -4.17 76.36
C LEU A 8 15.60 -3.92 77.43
N PRO A 9 15.26 -4.93 78.25
CA PRO A 9 14.33 -4.78 79.36
C PRO A 9 14.89 -3.83 80.44
N GLN A 10 14.00 -3.28 81.27
CA GLN A 10 14.35 -2.24 82.26
C GLN A 10 15.42 -2.67 83.29
N ASN A 11 15.62 -3.98 83.50
CA ASN A 11 16.61 -4.56 84.39
C ASN A 11 18.02 -4.70 83.77
N ALA A 12 18.24 -4.27 82.52
CA ALA A 12 19.54 -4.35 81.87
C ALA A 12 20.56 -3.38 82.50
N THR A 13 21.80 -3.87 82.62
CA THR A 13 22.94 -3.12 83.16
C THR A 13 23.38 -1.99 82.23
N LEU A 14 24.11 -1.00 82.75
CA LEU A 14 24.59 0.14 81.96
C LEU A 14 25.52 -0.29 80.81
N PHE A 15 26.32 -1.34 81.02
CA PHE A 15 27.21 -1.88 79.99
C PHE A 15 26.41 -2.53 78.85
N GLU A 16 25.38 -3.32 79.16
CA GLU A 16 24.52 -3.95 78.16
C GLU A 16 23.75 -2.92 77.34
N ARG A 17 23.27 -1.83 77.96
CA ARG A 17 22.61 -0.71 77.26
C ARG A 17 23.57 0.00 76.32
N ALA A 18 24.76 0.35 76.79
CA ALA A 18 25.78 1.00 75.96
C ALA A 18 26.22 0.10 74.79
N LEU A 19 26.34 -1.22 75.01
CA LEU A 19 26.63 -2.18 73.97
C LEU A 19 25.50 -2.26 72.93
N ALA A 20 24.24 -2.35 73.38
CA ALA A 20 23.08 -2.39 72.48
C ALA A 20 22.97 -1.13 71.62
N GLU A 21 23.15 0.05 72.21
CA GLU A 21 23.18 1.33 71.48
C GLU A 21 24.36 1.40 70.51
N SER A 22 25.53 0.84 70.87
CA SER A 22 26.69 0.81 69.97
C SER A 22 26.46 -0.08 68.74
N LEU A 23 25.69 -1.16 68.91
CA LEU A 23 25.35 -2.14 67.88
C LEU A 23 24.14 -1.74 67.04
N ASP A 24 23.35 -0.74 67.48
CA ASP A 24 22.25 -0.21 66.69
C ASP A 24 22.79 0.44 65.41
N ARG A 25 22.38 -0.14 64.28
CA ARG A 25 22.70 0.33 62.91
C ARG A 25 21.50 0.99 62.23
N LEU A 26 20.34 1.09 62.90
CA LEU A 26 19.16 1.70 62.33
C LEU A 26 19.41 3.14 61.86
N PRO A 27 20.10 4.01 62.61
CA PRO A 27 20.35 5.38 62.13
C PRO A 27 21.22 5.44 60.87
N GLU A 28 22.12 4.47 60.67
CA GLU A 28 22.93 4.36 59.45
C GLU A 28 22.15 3.77 58.27
N LEU A 29 21.17 2.89 58.53
CA LEU A 29 20.36 2.23 57.50
C LEU A 29 19.08 3.00 57.14
N GLU A 30 18.56 3.81 58.06
CA GLU A 30 17.33 4.62 57.92
C GLU A 30 17.34 5.47 56.63
N PRO A 31 18.42 6.19 56.27
CA PRO A 31 18.47 6.94 55.01
C PRO A 31 18.25 6.05 53.79
N GLY A 32 18.83 4.83 53.79
CA GLY A 32 18.66 3.87 52.70
C GLY A 32 17.23 3.32 52.60
N PHE A 33 16.54 3.14 53.73
CA PHE A 33 15.13 2.76 53.74
C PHE A 33 14.22 3.85 53.17
N ASP A 34 14.51 5.12 53.46
CA ASP A 34 13.75 6.23 52.89
C ASP A 34 14.02 6.40 51.39
N GLU A 35 15.27 6.20 50.93
CA GLU A 35 15.62 6.16 49.50
C GLU A 35 14.91 5.01 48.76
N LEU A 36 14.76 3.84 49.41
CA LEU A 36 14.02 2.70 48.85
C LEU A 36 12.53 2.99 48.64
N ARG A 37 11.90 3.98 49.28
CA ARG A 37 10.49 4.28 48.99
C ARG A 37 10.29 4.91 47.61
N GLY A 38 11.32 5.56 47.06
CA GLY A 38 11.27 6.31 45.80
C GLY A 38 11.98 5.66 44.61
N PHE A 39 12.61 4.49 44.80
CA PHE A 39 13.55 3.92 43.83
C PHE A 39 12.97 3.67 42.42
N LYS A 40 11.64 3.51 42.32
CA LYS A 40 10.92 3.28 41.07
C LYS A 40 10.53 4.57 40.34
N PHE A 41 10.59 5.73 40.99
CA PHE A 41 9.99 6.96 40.51
C PHE A 41 10.98 8.11 40.28
N ALA A 42 12.10 8.19 41.01
CA ALA A 42 13.14 9.21 40.76
C ALA A 42 14.45 9.03 41.55
N PRO A 43 15.64 9.22 40.91
CA PRO A 43 15.98 8.78 39.56
C PRO A 43 16.06 7.25 39.51
N VAL A 44 15.44 6.63 38.51
CA VAL A 44 15.47 5.18 38.36
C VAL A 44 16.87 4.74 37.94
N GLN A 45 17.48 3.88 38.74
CA GLN A 45 18.80 3.33 38.42
C GLN A 45 18.70 2.43 37.18
N PRO A 46 19.62 2.57 36.19
CA PRO A 46 19.58 1.76 34.96
C PRO A 46 19.61 0.25 35.21
N SER A 47 20.26 -0.20 36.29
CA SER A 47 20.33 -1.61 36.72
C SER A 47 18.97 -2.22 37.06
N ILE A 48 17.97 -1.40 37.39
CA ILE A 48 16.65 -1.83 37.85
C ILE A 48 15.65 -1.89 36.69
N LEU A 49 15.91 -1.17 35.58
CA LEU A 49 14.98 -1.07 34.44
C LEU A 49 14.52 -2.43 33.88
N PRO A 50 15.39 -3.45 33.68
CA PRO A 50 14.92 -4.75 33.19
C PRO A 50 13.92 -5.43 34.13
N TRP A 51 14.10 -5.25 35.45
CA TRP A 51 13.19 -5.79 36.46
C TRP A 51 11.86 -5.06 36.47
N LEU A 52 11.85 -3.74 36.24
CA LEU A 52 10.61 -2.97 36.09
C LEU A 52 9.83 -3.37 34.83
N VAL A 53 10.53 -3.67 33.73
CA VAL A 53 9.87 -4.19 32.51
C VAL A 53 9.17 -5.51 32.78
N VAL A 54 9.80 -6.40 33.56
CA VAL A 54 9.17 -7.66 34.00
C VAL A 54 8.01 -7.40 34.96
N GLU A 55 8.20 -6.53 35.96
CA GLU A 55 7.17 -6.18 36.94
C GLU A 55 5.91 -5.62 36.29
N TYR A 56 6.06 -4.73 35.30
CA TYR A 56 4.94 -4.16 34.55
C TYR A 56 4.44 -5.05 33.42
N GLY A 57 5.05 -6.22 33.17
CA GLY A 57 4.61 -7.14 32.10
C GLY A 57 4.82 -6.58 30.69
N LEU A 58 5.86 -5.76 30.49
CA LEU A 58 6.16 -5.07 29.23
C LEU A 58 7.14 -5.84 28.33
N GLY A 59 7.43 -7.10 28.64
CA GLY A 59 8.36 -7.93 27.86
C GLY A 59 7.93 -8.15 26.40
N ALA A 60 6.63 -8.10 26.10
CA ALA A 60 6.14 -8.29 24.72
C ALA A 60 6.48 -7.10 23.79
N ILE A 61 6.64 -5.89 24.36
CA ILE A 61 6.89 -4.66 23.60
C ILE A 61 8.37 -4.28 23.54
N SER A 62 9.22 -4.90 24.36
CA SER A 62 10.63 -4.52 24.50
C SER A 62 11.45 -4.67 23.22
N GLN A 63 11.00 -5.49 22.28
CA GLN A 63 11.66 -5.69 20.99
C GLN A 63 11.40 -4.56 19.97
N TYR A 64 10.35 -3.75 20.18
CA TYR A 64 9.95 -2.70 19.23
C TYR A 64 10.44 -1.31 19.63
N LEU A 65 11.03 -1.17 20.83
CA LEU A 65 11.49 0.09 21.38
C LEU A 65 13.00 0.06 21.61
N PRO A 66 13.68 1.21 21.52
CA PRO A 66 15.14 1.26 21.51
C PRO A 66 15.79 0.95 22.87
N ASP A 67 15.13 1.29 23.98
CA ASP A 67 15.68 1.17 25.32
C ASP A 67 14.59 0.91 26.38
N PHE A 68 15.00 0.37 27.54
CA PHE A 68 14.06 0.00 28.60
C PHE A 68 13.37 1.19 29.27
N ALA A 69 13.95 2.39 29.25
CA ALA A 69 13.28 3.57 29.81
C ALA A 69 12.10 3.97 28.92
N SER A 70 12.31 3.98 27.60
CA SER A 70 11.26 4.16 26.60
C SER A 70 10.18 3.08 26.70
N VAL A 71 10.55 1.81 26.92
CA VAL A 71 9.60 0.71 27.15
C VAL A 71 8.68 1.01 28.33
N ILE A 72 9.22 1.48 29.45
CA ILE A 72 8.42 1.78 30.64
C ILE A 72 7.52 3.00 30.40
N GLU A 73 8.05 4.07 29.81
CA GLU A 73 7.27 5.29 29.55
C GLU A 73 6.11 5.03 28.60
N TYR A 74 6.37 4.45 27.43
CA TYR A 74 5.34 4.19 26.42
C TYR A 74 4.46 3.01 26.82
N GLY A 75 5.04 1.95 27.38
CA GLY A 75 4.32 0.75 27.78
C GLY A 75 3.27 0.99 28.85
N LEU A 76 3.57 1.81 29.87
CA LEU A 76 2.60 2.15 30.92
C LEU A 76 1.44 2.98 30.39
N ARG A 77 1.67 3.86 29.40
CA ARG A 77 0.58 4.62 28.75
C ARG A 77 -0.27 3.70 27.88
N TRP A 78 0.38 2.89 27.05
CA TRP A 78 -0.27 1.94 26.17
C TRP A 78 -1.15 0.93 26.93
N GLN A 79 -0.69 0.40 28.07
CA GLN A 79 -1.49 -0.52 28.88
C GLN A 79 -2.82 0.06 29.35
N ARG A 80 -2.92 1.39 29.53
CA ARG A 80 -4.17 2.06 29.94
C ARG A 80 -5.17 2.17 28.80
N VAL A 81 -4.70 2.18 27.55
CA VAL A 81 -5.51 2.35 26.34
C VAL A 81 -5.58 1.09 25.47
N LYS A 82 -4.97 0.00 25.92
CA LYS A 82 -4.97 -1.30 25.25
C LYS A 82 -6.41 -1.78 24.99
N GLY A 83 -6.66 -2.34 23.80
CA GLY A 83 -8.00 -2.77 23.39
C GLY A 83 -8.87 -1.63 22.80
N THR A 84 -8.31 -0.44 22.62
CA THR A 84 -8.97 0.69 21.94
C THR A 84 -8.22 1.05 20.65
N PRO A 85 -8.86 1.76 19.71
CA PRO A 85 -8.17 2.30 18.52
C PRO A 85 -6.97 3.18 18.87
N GLN A 86 -6.99 3.86 20.02
CA GLN A 86 -5.84 4.62 20.49
C GLN A 86 -4.65 3.71 20.85
N GLY A 87 -4.90 2.55 21.46
CA GLY A 87 -3.85 1.56 21.72
C GLY A 87 -3.21 1.05 20.43
N VAL A 88 -4.01 0.82 19.38
CA VAL A 88 -3.52 0.46 18.05
C VAL A 88 -2.66 1.60 17.48
N ALA A 89 -3.13 2.85 17.56
CA ALA A 89 -2.40 4.02 17.07
C ALA A 89 -1.04 4.17 17.78
N GLU A 90 -1.01 4.11 19.11
CA GLU A 90 0.23 4.18 19.90
C GLU A 90 1.19 3.04 19.51
N SER A 91 0.68 1.82 19.35
CA SER A 91 1.52 0.68 19.00
C SER A 91 2.16 0.82 17.61
N LEU A 92 1.42 1.32 16.60
CA LEU A 92 1.97 1.56 15.26
C LEU A 92 3.09 2.61 15.26
N THR A 93 3.08 3.58 16.18
CA THR A 93 4.16 4.57 16.26
C THR A 93 5.52 3.95 16.58
N TRP A 94 5.56 2.81 17.27
CA TRP A 94 6.81 2.10 17.60
C TRP A 94 7.51 1.55 16.35
N VAL A 95 6.74 1.22 15.31
CA VAL A 95 7.25 0.73 14.03
C VAL A 95 7.31 1.84 12.97
N GLY A 96 7.04 3.09 13.34
CA GLY A 96 7.07 4.22 12.41
C GLY A 96 5.91 4.22 11.40
N TYR A 97 4.76 3.67 11.78
CA TYR A 97 3.53 3.72 10.97
C TYR A 97 2.41 4.44 11.72
N ALA A 98 1.42 4.88 10.97
CA ALA A 98 0.15 5.34 11.51
C ALA A 98 -1.00 4.78 10.67
N PHE A 99 -2.22 4.89 11.17
CA PHE A 99 -3.41 4.66 10.35
C PHE A 99 -4.15 5.98 10.13
N SER A 100 -4.71 6.17 8.94
CA SER A 100 -5.57 7.31 8.60
C SER A 100 -7.03 7.00 8.88
N THR A 101 -7.45 5.77 8.56
CA THR A 101 -8.84 5.32 8.72
C THR A 101 -8.88 4.00 9.49
N PHE A 102 -9.70 3.97 10.53
CA PHE A 102 -10.08 2.75 11.23
C PHE A 102 -11.47 2.32 10.75
N TYR A 103 -11.58 1.12 10.19
CA TYR A 103 -12.83 0.61 9.66
C TYR A 103 -13.29 -0.63 10.42
N GLU A 104 -14.45 -0.54 11.06
CA GLU A 104 -15.10 -1.69 11.72
C GLU A 104 -16.12 -2.34 10.78
N ALA A 105 -16.15 -3.68 10.78
CA ALA A 105 -17.18 -4.40 10.05
C ALA A 105 -18.57 -4.07 10.62
N PRO A 106 -19.58 -3.84 9.76
CA PRO A 106 -20.93 -3.58 10.21
C PRO A 106 -21.52 -4.74 11.02
N VAL A 107 -22.25 -4.44 12.11
CA VAL A 107 -22.88 -5.43 13.02
C VAL A 107 -23.84 -6.38 12.30
N ARG A 108 -24.43 -5.95 11.17
CA ARG A 108 -25.32 -6.77 10.34
C ARG A 108 -24.61 -7.93 9.62
N ARG A 109 -23.28 -7.97 9.61
CA ARG A 109 -22.50 -9.03 8.97
C ARG A 109 -22.22 -10.18 9.93
N THR A 110 -22.08 -11.38 9.40
CA THR A 110 -21.65 -12.56 10.18
C THR A 110 -20.27 -12.36 10.80
N ARG A 111 -19.34 -11.73 10.07
CA ARG A 111 -17.98 -11.40 10.52
C ARG A 111 -17.87 -9.97 11.05
N TRP A 112 -18.78 -9.59 11.94
CA TRP A 112 -18.85 -8.24 12.54
C TRP A 112 -17.65 -7.91 13.45
N HIS A 113 -16.93 -8.92 13.93
CA HIS A 113 -15.78 -8.74 14.81
C HIS A 113 -14.50 -8.31 14.06
N LEU A 114 -14.51 -8.32 12.73
CA LEU A 114 -13.32 -7.97 11.95
C LEU A 114 -13.19 -6.46 11.79
N TYR A 115 -11.95 -5.98 11.80
CA TYR A 115 -11.66 -4.60 11.48
C TYR A 115 -10.47 -4.48 10.54
N GLU A 116 -10.41 -3.32 9.88
CA GLU A 116 -9.41 -3.00 8.87
C GLU A 116 -8.76 -1.65 9.13
N LEU A 117 -7.50 -1.52 8.71
CA LEU A 117 -6.72 -0.29 8.85
C LEU A 117 -6.32 0.24 7.47
N GLU A 118 -6.55 1.53 7.25
CA GLU A 118 -5.86 2.27 6.19
C GLU A 118 -4.53 2.77 6.75
N LEU A 119 -3.42 2.28 6.22
CA LEU A 119 -2.11 2.78 6.61
C LEU A 119 -1.88 4.16 6.01
N ASP A 120 -1.13 5.00 6.72
CA ASP A 120 -0.79 6.36 6.30
C ASP A 120 0.09 6.41 5.04
N ARG A 121 0.92 5.39 4.84
CA ARG A 121 1.87 5.30 3.72
C ARG A 121 1.94 3.90 3.11
N PHE A 122 2.58 3.84 1.94
CA PHE A 122 2.98 2.58 1.33
C PHE A 122 4.11 1.95 2.16
N ARG A 123 4.12 0.63 2.30
CA ARG A 123 5.15 -0.09 3.08
C ARG A 123 6.56 0.16 2.54
N ASP A 124 7.53 0.24 3.44
CA ASP A 124 8.96 0.35 3.10
C ASP A 124 9.49 -1.02 2.64
N ASP A 125 9.27 -2.07 3.45
CA ASP A 125 9.58 -3.48 3.13
C ASP A 125 8.33 -4.37 3.29
N GLU A 126 8.28 -5.49 2.58
CA GLU A 126 7.28 -6.54 2.76
C GLU A 126 7.52 -7.36 4.04
N ASP A 127 8.78 -7.48 4.49
CA ASP A 127 9.13 -8.19 5.72
C ASP A 127 8.60 -7.46 6.98
N ASP A 128 8.45 -6.13 6.92
CA ASP A 128 7.90 -5.32 8.01
C ASP A 128 6.44 -5.64 8.32
N LEU A 129 5.69 -6.19 7.36
CA LEU A 129 4.26 -6.46 7.52
C LEU A 129 3.99 -7.46 8.65
N GLY A 130 4.90 -8.42 8.89
CA GLY A 130 4.80 -9.33 10.02
C GLY A 130 4.93 -8.63 11.37
N THR A 131 5.83 -7.65 11.45
CA THR A 131 6.06 -6.80 12.62
C THR A 131 4.84 -5.91 12.88
N ILE A 132 4.30 -5.26 11.84
CA ILE A 132 3.08 -4.44 11.94
C ILE A 132 1.91 -5.28 12.44
N GLU A 133 1.69 -6.47 11.87
CA GLU A 133 0.64 -7.38 12.34
C GLU A 133 0.81 -7.73 13.83
N ALA A 134 2.03 -8.08 14.25
CA ALA A 134 2.29 -8.47 15.64
C ALA A 134 2.02 -7.32 16.61
N VAL A 135 2.45 -6.11 16.27
CA VAL A 135 2.28 -4.90 17.09
C VAL A 135 0.80 -4.52 17.21
N VAL A 136 0.05 -4.56 16.11
CA VAL A 136 -1.40 -4.29 16.13
C VAL A 136 -2.14 -5.33 16.96
N ARG A 137 -1.84 -6.62 16.76
CA ARG A 137 -2.48 -7.72 17.52
C ARG A 137 -2.20 -7.65 19.02
N LEU A 138 -1.09 -7.07 19.45
CA LEU A 138 -0.86 -6.82 20.88
C LEU A 138 -1.90 -5.87 21.46
N SER A 139 -2.41 -4.93 20.67
CA SER A 139 -3.39 -3.93 21.06
C SER A 139 -4.85 -4.35 20.84
N ASP A 140 -5.08 -5.52 20.22
CA ASP A 140 -6.43 -5.98 19.87
C ASP A 140 -7.32 -6.20 21.09
N PRO A 141 -8.59 -5.77 21.04
CA PRO A 141 -9.58 -6.19 22.02
C PRO A 141 -9.96 -7.65 21.77
N VAL A 142 -10.24 -8.41 22.83
CA VAL A 142 -10.59 -9.85 22.75
C VAL A 142 -11.77 -10.16 21.80
N ARG A 143 -12.68 -9.19 21.62
CA ARG A 143 -13.90 -9.36 20.80
C ARG A 143 -13.69 -9.10 19.31
N SER A 144 -12.60 -8.43 18.92
CA SER A 144 -12.37 -8.00 17.55
C SER A 144 -11.03 -8.53 17.05
N GLU A 145 -10.90 -8.71 15.74
CA GLU A 145 -9.67 -9.22 15.15
C GLU A 145 -9.22 -8.34 13.99
N PHE A 146 -7.93 -8.00 14.00
CA PHE A 146 -7.28 -7.35 12.87
C PHE A 146 -7.19 -8.30 11.68
N TYR A 147 -7.94 -7.99 10.62
CA TYR A 147 -8.06 -8.87 9.46
C TYR A 147 -7.37 -8.34 8.21
N ARG A 148 -7.36 -7.02 8.00
CA ARG A 148 -6.83 -6.42 6.77
C ARG A 148 -6.21 -5.05 6.99
N ALA A 149 -5.10 -4.79 6.32
CA ALA A 149 -4.59 -3.44 6.13
C ALA A 149 -4.38 -3.12 4.66
N TRP A 150 -4.59 -1.85 4.32
CA TRP A 150 -4.54 -1.37 2.94
C TRP A 150 -3.98 0.05 2.84
N ASN A 151 -3.39 0.36 1.69
CA ASN A 151 -3.03 1.71 1.29
C ASN A 151 -3.04 1.80 -0.24
N GLY A 152 -3.68 2.83 -0.80
CA GLY A 152 -3.77 3.06 -2.25
C GLY A 152 -4.67 2.09 -3.05
N TYR A 153 -4.85 0.84 -2.62
CA TYR A 153 -5.78 -0.11 -3.24
C TYR A 153 -6.76 -0.69 -2.22
N ASN A 154 -8.01 -0.24 -2.30
CA ASN A 154 -9.09 -0.68 -1.43
C ASN A 154 -10.32 -1.06 -2.25
N VAL A 155 -10.51 -2.34 -2.47
CA VAL A 155 -11.79 -2.88 -2.92
C VAL A 155 -12.34 -3.72 -1.79
N ARG A 156 -13.52 -3.35 -1.29
CA ARG A 156 -14.16 -4.01 -0.15
C ARG A 156 -15.05 -5.15 -0.59
N GLU A 157 -15.54 -5.91 0.38
CA GLU A 157 -16.55 -6.92 0.10
C GLU A 157 -17.87 -6.26 -0.28
N HIS A 158 -18.56 -6.84 -1.25
CA HIS A 158 -19.89 -6.45 -1.65
C HIS A 158 -20.90 -6.77 -0.53
N ASP A 159 -21.59 -5.74 -0.03
CA ASP A 159 -22.67 -5.88 0.94
C ASP A 159 -24.03 -5.80 0.24
N TRP A 160 -24.86 -6.83 0.42
CA TRP A 160 -26.15 -6.91 -0.25
C TRP A 160 -27.03 -5.72 0.15
N ALA A 161 -27.55 -5.00 -0.85
CA ALA A 161 -28.34 -3.76 -0.69
C ALA A 161 -27.60 -2.54 -0.09
N TYR A 162 -26.33 -2.65 0.31
CA TYR A 162 -25.54 -1.53 0.85
C TYR A 162 -24.33 -1.15 0.00
N THR A 163 -23.97 -1.96 -0.99
CA THR A 163 -22.90 -1.67 -1.94
C THR A 163 -23.46 -1.61 -3.36
N ARG A 164 -22.98 -0.65 -4.15
CA ARG A 164 -23.33 -0.56 -5.57
C ARG A 164 -22.76 -1.75 -6.32
N TRP A 165 -23.53 -2.28 -7.26
CA TRP A 165 -23.06 -3.34 -8.16
C TRP A 165 -21.79 -2.91 -8.90
N GLY A 166 -20.74 -3.73 -8.80
CA GLY A 166 -19.43 -3.47 -9.41
C GLY A 166 -18.39 -2.82 -8.48
N ASP A 167 -18.80 -2.28 -7.33
CA ASP A 167 -17.89 -1.55 -6.42
C ASP A 167 -17.29 -2.43 -5.30
N GLY A 168 -17.65 -3.71 -5.25
CA GLY A 168 -17.14 -4.66 -4.25
C GLY A 168 -16.93 -6.07 -4.78
N ILE A 169 -16.15 -6.85 -4.05
CA ILE A 169 -15.84 -8.25 -4.35
C ILE A 169 -16.84 -9.16 -3.61
N TRP A 170 -17.31 -10.20 -4.27
CA TRP A 170 -18.26 -11.14 -3.67
C TRP A 170 -17.57 -12.02 -2.63
N GLY A 171 -18.02 -11.93 -1.37
CA GLY A 171 -17.59 -12.80 -0.29
C GLY A 171 -16.14 -12.59 0.20
N ASP A 172 -15.43 -11.60 -0.33
CA ASP A 172 -14.05 -11.30 0.02
C ASP A 172 -13.69 -9.85 -0.29
N ASN A 173 -12.53 -9.39 0.17
CA ASN A 173 -12.01 -8.04 -0.06
C ASN A 173 -10.66 -8.09 -0.82
N SER A 174 -10.13 -6.95 -1.24
CA SER A 174 -8.82 -6.91 -1.89
C SER A 174 -7.69 -7.25 -0.94
N GLY A 175 -6.65 -7.92 -1.45
CA GLY A 175 -5.39 -8.17 -0.76
C GLY A 175 -4.95 -9.62 -0.87
N VAL A 176 -3.82 -9.94 -0.25
CA VAL A 176 -3.29 -11.30 -0.15
C VAL A 176 -2.81 -11.56 1.28
N PHE A 177 -2.93 -12.81 1.72
CA PHE A 177 -2.35 -13.28 2.98
C PHE A 177 -0.90 -13.68 2.75
N LEU A 178 0.03 -13.13 3.54
CA LEU A 178 1.43 -13.58 3.53
C LEU A 178 1.61 -14.94 4.21
N ARG A 179 0.76 -15.24 5.19
CA ARG A 179 0.75 -16.49 5.95
C ARG A 179 -0.68 -16.95 6.20
N VAL A 180 -0.87 -18.26 6.31
CA VAL A 180 -2.18 -18.85 6.64
C VAL A 180 -2.62 -18.36 8.02
N GLY A 181 -3.83 -17.81 8.10
CA GLY A 181 -4.38 -17.24 9.34
C GLY A 181 -3.79 -15.90 9.76
N GLY A 182 -2.97 -15.27 8.91
CA GLY A 182 -2.45 -13.93 9.13
C GLY A 182 -3.39 -12.82 8.64
N VAL A 183 -2.86 -11.60 8.61
CA VAL A 183 -3.56 -10.42 8.09
C VAL A 183 -3.47 -10.38 6.57
N LYS A 184 -4.52 -9.85 5.94
CA LYS A 184 -4.57 -9.56 4.52
C LYS A 184 -3.97 -8.20 4.22
N TRP A 185 -3.08 -8.14 3.23
CA TRP A 185 -2.39 -6.91 2.85
C TRP A 185 -2.79 -6.49 1.44
N SER A 186 -3.17 -5.22 1.28
CA SER A 186 -3.67 -4.68 0.01
C SER A 186 -3.05 -3.32 -0.28
N PHE A 187 -1.92 -3.34 -0.96
CA PHE A 187 -1.23 -2.12 -1.37
C PHE A 187 -1.47 -1.79 -2.84
N GLY A 188 -1.52 -0.49 -3.16
CA GLY A 188 -1.70 0.02 -4.51
C GLY A 188 -0.78 1.18 -4.82
N ARG A 189 -0.11 1.14 -5.98
CA ARG A 189 0.63 2.28 -6.54
C ARG A 189 0.14 2.59 -7.93
N THR A 190 0.06 3.87 -8.27
CA THR A 190 -0.33 4.32 -9.60
C THR A 190 0.83 5.06 -10.25
N PHE A 191 1.24 4.60 -11.42
CA PHE A 191 2.19 5.25 -12.32
C PHE A 191 1.40 5.88 -13.47
N ASP A 192 1.37 7.21 -13.49
CA ASP A 192 0.72 8.00 -14.53
C ASP A 192 1.78 8.58 -15.45
N ALA A 193 1.81 8.12 -16.70
CA ALA A 193 2.70 8.65 -17.73
C ALA A 193 2.21 9.98 -18.32
N GLY A 194 1.00 10.42 -17.97
CA GLY A 194 0.39 11.60 -18.56
C GLY A 194 -0.07 11.35 -20.00
N GLN A 195 0.18 12.33 -20.86
CA GLN A 195 -0.20 12.30 -22.27
C GLN A 195 1.02 12.00 -23.14
N HIS A 196 0.88 11.00 -24.02
CA HIS A 196 1.85 10.68 -25.05
C HIS A 196 1.23 10.96 -26.43
N ASP A 197 1.86 11.86 -27.18
CA ASP A 197 1.45 12.16 -28.55
C ASP A 197 2.08 11.11 -29.48
N LEU A 198 1.24 10.36 -30.19
CA LEU A 198 1.68 9.30 -31.08
C LEU A 198 2.48 9.87 -32.25
N THR A 199 3.70 9.36 -32.43
CA THR A 199 4.60 9.82 -33.48
C THR A 199 4.31 9.12 -34.82
N GLU A 200 4.76 9.74 -35.92
CA GLU A 200 4.67 9.15 -37.25
C GLU A 200 5.37 7.78 -37.34
N ALA A 201 6.55 7.64 -36.72
CA ALA A 201 7.30 6.39 -36.71
C ALA A 201 6.52 5.26 -36.01
N GLU A 202 5.89 5.56 -34.87
CA GLU A 202 5.07 4.61 -34.12
C GLU A 202 3.82 4.17 -34.91
N LEU A 203 3.12 5.13 -35.53
CA LEU A 203 1.94 4.84 -36.34
C LEU A 203 2.28 4.07 -37.62
N THR A 204 3.44 4.36 -38.23
CA THR A 204 3.94 3.65 -39.42
C THR A 204 4.32 2.21 -39.06
N ALA A 205 5.02 2.00 -37.94
CA ALA A 205 5.36 0.66 -37.45
C ALA A 205 4.11 -0.21 -37.17
N LEU A 206 3.01 0.43 -36.79
CA LEU A 206 1.72 -0.24 -36.58
C LEU A 206 0.88 -0.41 -37.86
N GLY A 207 1.32 0.13 -39.00
CA GLY A 207 0.56 0.12 -40.25
C GLY A 207 -0.73 0.95 -40.16
N ALA A 208 -0.78 1.94 -39.28
CA ALA A 208 -1.93 2.81 -39.04
C ALA A 208 -1.65 4.27 -39.43
N TRP A 209 -0.48 4.58 -40.01
CA TRP A 209 -0.13 5.93 -40.43
C TRP A 209 -1.00 6.41 -41.59
N ILE A 210 -1.44 7.65 -41.48
CA ILE A 210 -2.17 8.39 -42.50
C ILE A 210 -1.55 9.78 -42.60
N GLU A 211 -1.31 10.25 -43.81
CA GLU A 211 -0.76 11.59 -44.03
C GLU A 211 -1.70 12.68 -43.47
N PRO A 212 -1.19 13.68 -42.74
CA PRO A 212 -1.99 14.79 -42.26
C PRO A 212 -2.67 15.52 -43.42
N VAL A 213 -3.99 15.69 -43.37
CA VAL A 213 -4.72 16.43 -44.40
C VAL A 213 -4.58 17.92 -44.09
N GLY A 214 -3.91 18.68 -44.96
CA GLY A 214 -3.95 20.15 -44.92
C GLY A 214 -5.39 20.65 -45.09
N GLY A 215 -5.74 21.75 -44.40
CA GLY A 215 -7.12 22.22 -44.24
C GLY A 215 -8.02 22.07 -45.47
N GLY A 216 -9.16 21.39 -45.27
CA GLY A 216 -10.14 21.04 -46.29
C GLY A 216 -10.94 19.80 -45.88
N SER A 217 -11.96 19.43 -46.66
CA SER A 217 -12.65 18.14 -46.53
C SER A 217 -11.73 17.00 -46.98
N ILE A 218 -11.83 15.81 -46.37
CA ILE A 218 -11.15 14.60 -46.87
C ILE A 218 -11.54 14.41 -48.34
N SER A 219 -10.55 14.53 -49.23
CA SER A 219 -10.69 14.14 -50.62
C SER A 219 -10.70 12.61 -50.72
N TRP A 220 -11.29 12.08 -51.80
CA TRP A 220 -11.29 10.64 -52.08
C TRP A 220 -9.86 10.08 -52.09
N GLY A 221 -9.44 9.48 -50.98
CA GLY A 221 -8.16 8.80 -50.82
C GLY A 221 -8.32 7.30 -50.56
N PRO A 222 -7.22 6.57 -50.36
CA PRO A 222 -7.21 5.14 -50.04
C PRO A 222 -7.64 4.90 -48.58
N PHE A 223 -8.84 5.36 -48.24
CA PHE A 223 -9.42 5.20 -46.92
C PHE A 223 -10.55 4.18 -47.00
N PRO A 224 -10.63 3.22 -46.07
CA PRO A 224 -11.79 2.34 -45.99
C PRO A 224 -13.00 3.15 -45.53
N TRP A 225 -13.77 3.66 -46.49
CA TRP A 225 -15.05 4.37 -46.25
C TRP A 225 -16.10 3.50 -45.54
N THR A 226 -15.83 2.21 -45.39
CA THR A 226 -16.61 1.25 -44.60
C THR A 226 -16.27 1.26 -43.10
N THR A 227 -15.42 2.17 -42.62
CA THR A 227 -15.03 2.26 -41.21
C THR A 227 -16.26 2.61 -40.34
N PRO A 228 -16.65 1.76 -39.38
CA PRO A 228 -17.78 2.03 -38.51
C PRO A 228 -17.60 3.33 -37.71
N GLY A 229 -18.60 4.22 -37.75
CA GLY A 229 -18.59 5.48 -37.00
C GLY A 229 -17.98 6.68 -37.73
N LEU A 230 -17.48 6.50 -38.96
CA LEU A 230 -17.02 7.58 -39.82
C LEU A 230 -18.23 8.38 -40.29
N LYS A 231 -18.51 9.48 -39.60
CA LYS A 231 -19.57 10.42 -39.97
C LYS A 231 -19.05 11.30 -41.10
N TRP A 232 -19.95 11.83 -41.92
CA TRP A 232 -19.62 12.98 -42.79
C TRP A 232 -19.31 14.17 -41.88
N VAL A 233 -18.07 14.27 -41.41
CA VAL A 233 -17.60 15.39 -40.58
C VAL A 233 -16.81 16.33 -41.48
N SER A 234 -17.07 17.63 -41.37
CA SER A 234 -16.35 18.67 -42.12
C SER A 234 -14.89 18.86 -41.70
N ASP A 235 -14.46 18.20 -40.62
CA ASP A 235 -13.10 18.27 -40.08
C ASP A 235 -12.29 17.04 -40.48
N ALA A 236 -11.33 17.24 -41.39
CA ALA A 236 -10.44 16.19 -41.86
C ALA A 236 -9.46 15.69 -40.80
N ALA A 237 -9.08 16.53 -39.82
CA ALA A 237 -8.18 16.12 -38.75
C ALA A 237 -8.87 15.15 -37.80
N LEU A 238 -10.12 15.45 -37.42
CA LEU A 238 -10.92 14.58 -36.56
C LEU A 238 -11.23 13.24 -37.25
N SER A 239 -11.56 13.28 -38.54
CA SER A 239 -11.83 12.08 -39.33
C SER A 239 -10.58 11.20 -39.49
N ARG A 240 -9.39 11.80 -39.68
CA ARG A 240 -8.11 11.08 -39.67
C ARG A 240 -7.87 10.41 -38.32
N ALA A 241 -8.06 11.13 -37.22
CA ALA A 241 -7.89 10.57 -35.88
C ALA A 241 -8.83 9.39 -35.61
N GLN A 242 -10.06 9.42 -36.13
CA GLN A 242 -11.02 8.31 -36.02
C GLN A 242 -10.56 7.05 -36.74
N ILE A 243 -10.01 7.17 -37.95
CA ILE A 243 -9.51 6.03 -38.72
C ILE A 243 -8.30 5.41 -38.01
N ILE A 244 -7.34 6.24 -37.58
CA ILE A 244 -6.16 5.79 -36.84
C ILE A 244 -6.60 5.08 -35.55
N ALA A 245 -7.47 5.71 -34.75
CA ALA A 245 -7.99 5.12 -33.52
C ALA A 245 -8.67 3.77 -33.78
N THR A 246 -9.46 3.63 -34.85
CA THR A 246 -10.12 2.37 -35.20
C THR A 246 -9.12 1.28 -35.56
N ALA A 247 -8.08 1.61 -36.34
CA ALA A 247 -7.01 0.68 -36.70
C ALA A 247 -6.19 0.25 -35.47
N LEU A 248 -5.97 1.15 -34.51
CA LEU A 248 -5.28 0.85 -33.26
C LEU A 248 -6.14 -0.02 -32.34
N LEU A 249 -7.44 0.29 -32.18
CA LEU A 249 -8.38 -0.48 -31.35
C LEU A 249 -8.60 -1.93 -31.83
N ALA A 250 -8.33 -2.22 -33.11
CA ALA A 250 -8.34 -3.58 -33.64
C ALA A 250 -7.14 -4.42 -33.17
N LYS A 251 -6.10 -3.80 -32.61
CA LYS A 251 -4.87 -4.46 -32.15
C LYS A 251 -4.94 -4.78 -30.65
N SER A 252 -4.19 -5.78 -30.23
CA SER A 252 -3.97 -6.08 -28.81
C SER A 252 -3.19 -4.94 -28.15
N CYS A 253 -3.48 -4.67 -26.88
CA CYS A 253 -2.75 -3.69 -26.08
C CYS A 253 -2.15 -4.36 -24.84
N TRP A 254 -0.83 -4.25 -24.71
CA TRP A 254 -0.04 -4.81 -23.62
C TRP A 254 0.82 -3.71 -23.00
N ILE A 255 1.00 -3.77 -21.69
CA ILE A 255 1.91 -2.93 -20.94
C ILE A 255 3.13 -3.76 -20.60
N GLY A 256 4.28 -3.41 -21.18
CA GLY A 256 5.56 -4.02 -20.84
C GLY A 256 6.19 -3.29 -19.67
N VAL A 257 6.77 -4.02 -18.72
CA VAL A 257 7.54 -3.48 -17.60
C VAL A 257 8.99 -3.94 -17.69
N TYR A 258 9.94 -3.05 -17.41
CA TYR A 258 11.36 -3.28 -17.69
C TYR A 258 12.25 -2.95 -16.49
N ARG A 259 13.39 -3.64 -16.44
CA ARG A 259 14.49 -3.36 -15.50
C ARG A 259 15.36 -2.21 -16.01
N GLN A 260 16.37 -1.85 -15.21
CA GLN A 260 17.37 -0.83 -15.55
C GLN A 260 18.12 -1.09 -16.87
N ASP A 261 18.37 -2.37 -17.17
CA ASP A 261 19.11 -2.79 -18.36
C ASP A 261 18.22 -2.82 -19.63
N GLY A 262 16.94 -2.44 -19.52
CA GLY A 262 15.96 -2.50 -20.59
C GLY A 262 15.41 -3.90 -20.85
N SER A 263 15.79 -4.91 -20.06
CA SER A 263 15.22 -6.25 -20.17
C SER A 263 13.77 -6.29 -19.67
N PRO A 264 12.85 -6.97 -20.37
CA PRO A 264 11.46 -7.09 -19.94
C PRO A 264 11.36 -7.99 -18.71
N ILE A 265 10.70 -7.50 -17.66
CA ILE A 265 10.25 -8.29 -16.51
C ILE A 265 9.01 -9.09 -16.92
N GLY A 266 8.12 -8.47 -17.69
CA GLY A 266 6.94 -9.10 -18.26
C GLY A 266 5.97 -8.12 -18.90
N PHE A 267 4.88 -8.66 -19.42
CA PHE A 267 3.83 -7.91 -20.12
C PHE A 267 2.47 -8.20 -19.51
N ARG A 268 1.76 -7.13 -19.14
CA ARG A 268 0.39 -7.17 -18.63
C ARG A 268 -0.59 -6.70 -19.70
N LYS A 269 -1.63 -7.48 -19.99
CA LYS A 269 -2.69 -7.07 -20.90
C LYS A 269 -3.41 -5.84 -20.35
N ALA A 270 -3.67 -4.85 -21.20
CA ALA A 270 -4.42 -3.68 -20.80
C ALA A 270 -5.81 -4.10 -20.29
N ARG A 271 -6.15 -3.67 -19.07
CA ARG A 271 -7.48 -3.81 -18.48
C ARG A 271 -8.47 -2.89 -19.19
N VAL A 272 -8.01 -1.70 -19.55
CA VAL A 272 -8.79 -0.71 -20.27
C VAL A 272 -7.99 -0.25 -21.49
N TYR A 273 -8.61 -0.35 -22.66
CA TYR A 273 -8.09 0.21 -23.90
C TYR A 273 -9.27 0.68 -24.74
N ARG A 274 -9.56 1.98 -24.73
CA ARG A 274 -10.77 2.55 -25.36
C ARG A 274 -10.64 4.04 -25.66
N PRO A 275 -11.42 4.57 -26.60
CA PRO A 275 -11.47 6.00 -26.86
C PRO A 275 -12.19 6.74 -25.72
N VAL A 276 -11.69 7.92 -25.40
CA VAL A 276 -12.21 8.75 -24.32
C VAL A 276 -12.36 10.22 -24.72
N ASN A 277 -13.30 10.90 -24.06
CA ASN A 277 -13.50 12.34 -24.18
C ASN A 277 -13.24 12.99 -22.82
N ALA A 278 -12.65 14.19 -22.83
CA ALA A 278 -12.45 14.97 -21.62
C ALA A 278 -13.82 15.35 -21.04
N SER A 279 -14.02 15.08 -19.75
CA SER A 279 -15.28 15.39 -19.07
C SER A 279 -15.02 15.59 -17.58
N PHE A 280 -15.53 16.69 -17.05
CA PHE A 280 -15.41 16.97 -15.62
C PHE A 280 -16.13 15.89 -14.81
N GLY A 281 -15.45 15.31 -13.81
CA GLY A 281 -15.99 14.21 -13.01
C GLY A 281 -16.07 12.87 -13.74
N GLY A 282 -15.36 12.71 -14.87
CA GLY A 282 -15.20 11.43 -15.54
C GLY A 282 -14.57 10.36 -14.63
N TYR A 283 -14.91 9.08 -14.88
CA TYR A 283 -14.45 7.95 -14.06
C TYR A 283 -13.02 7.49 -14.38
N TYR A 284 -12.43 7.89 -15.50
CA TYR A 284 -11.00 7.70 -15.76
C TYR A 284 -10.23 8.96 -15.41
N GLN A 285 -9.03 8.78 -14.88
CA GLN A 285 -8.12 9.87 -14.55
C GLN A 285 -6.76 9.56 -15.15
N ALA A 286 -6.24 10.47 -15.97
CA ALA A 286 -4.88 10.44 -16.51
C ALA A 286 -4.47 11.86 -16.92
N ALA A 287 -3.17 12.14 -16.89
CA ALA A 287 -2.62 13.45 -17.26
C ALA A 287 -3.24 14.63 -16.47
N GLY A 288 -3.61 14.39 -15.20
CA GLY A 288 -4.26 15.40 -14.35
C GLY A 288 -5.69 15.78 -14.77
N GLN A 289 -6.29 15.09 -15.75
CA GLN A 289 -7.63 15.34 -16.24
C GLN A 289 -8.56 14.14 -16.03
N SER A 290 -9.86 14.41 -16.05
CA SER A 290 -10.91 13.38 -15.96
C SER A 290 -11.51 13.08 -17.34
N TRP A 291 -11.80 11.80 -17.56
CA TRP A 291 -12.17 11.27 -18.86
C TRP A 291 -13.38 10.32 -18.76
N VAL A 292 -14.21 10.32 -19.80
CA VAL A 292 -15.39 9.45 -19.96
C VAL A 292 -15.23 8.64 -21.25
N VAL A 293 -15.81 7.44 -21.31
CA VAL A 293 -15.87 6.63 -22.55
C VAL A 293 -16.49 7.47 -23.66
N ALA A 294 -15.81 7.56 -24.79
CA ALA A 294 -16.37 8.15 -26.00
C ALA A 294 -17.30 7.15 -26.68
N SER A 295 -18.41 7.64 -27.26
CA SER A 295 -19.37 6.81 -28.00
C SER A 295 -18.84 6.30 -29.35
N GLY A 296 -17.61 6.67 -29.73
CA GLY A 296 -16.96 6.27 -30.97
C GLY A 296 -15.45 6.50 -30.92
N ALA A 297 -14.75 6.10 -31.97
CA ALA A 297 -13.32 6.37 -32.11
C ALA A 297 -13.07 7.90 -32.07
N GLY A 298 -11.94 8.30 -31.52
CA GLY A 298 -11.60 9.70 -31.31
C GLY A 298 -10.10 9.89 -31.10
N PRO A 299 -9.64 11.14 -30.96
CA PRO A 299 -8.21 11.46 -30.91
C PRO A 299 -7.52 11.00 -29.62
N ASN A 300 -8.27 10.66 -28.56
CA ASN A 300 -7.69 10.26 -27.29
C ASN A 300 -8.04 8.80 -26.97
N LEU A 301 -7.03 7.98 -26.71
CA LEU A 301 -7.17 6.60 -26.26
C LEU A 301 -6.63 6.49 -24.83
N TYR A 302 -7.47 6.03 -23.91
CA TYR A 302 -7.04 5.74 -22.54
C TYR A 302 -6.58 4.29 -22.43
N VAL A 303 -5.36 4.11 -21.93
CA VAL A 303 -4.76 2.81 -21.66
C VAL A 303 -4.53 2.68 -20.17
N GLU A 304 -5.01 1.58 -19.59
CA GLU A 304 -4.72 1.21 -18.20
C GLU A 304 -4.44 -0.28 -18.10
N ALA A 305 -3.35 -0.63 -17.42
CA ALA A 305 -3.13 -1.97 -16.91
C ALA A 305 -3.04 -1.95 -15.39
N MET A 306 -3.53 -3.02 -14.77
CA MET A 306 -3.39 -3.24 -13.33
C MET A 306 -2.81 -4.63 -13.15
N MET A 307 -1.63 -4.69 -12.55
CA MET A 307 -0.98 -5.94 -12.16
C MET A 307 -1.84 -6.62 -11.09
N ASP A 308 -1.88 -7.95 -11.11
CA ASP A 308 -2.41 -8.75 -9.99
C ASP A 308 -1.31 -8.92 -8.93
N PHE A 309 -1.71 -9.29 -7.72
CA PHE A 309 -0.79 -9.50 -6.60
C PHE A 309 0.23 -10.61 -6.92
N GLY A 310 1.52 -10.36 -6.66
CA GLY A 310 2.61 -11.31 -6.88
C GLY A 310 3.11 -11.41 -8.34
N GLU A 311 2.56 -10.62 -9.26
CA GLU A 311 3.10 -10.55 -10.62
C GLU A 311 4.46 -9.84 -10.63
N GLY A 312 5.50 -10.53 -11.09
CA GLY A 312 6.86 -9.97 -11.12
C GLY A 312 7.52 -9.80 -9.75
N GLU A 313 7.06 -10.56 -8.74
CA GLU A 313 7.59 -10.51 -7.38
C GLU A 313 9.13 -10.56 -7.32
N GLY A 314 9.72 -9.65 -6.54
CA GLY A 314 11.16 -9.57 -6.31
C GLY A 314 11.92 -8.77 -7.36
N GLU A 315 11.24 -8.32 -8.42
CA GLU A 315 11.84 -7.53 -9.49
C GLU A 315 11.63 -6.03 -9.24
N THR A 316 12.65 -5.23 -9.59
CA THR A 316 12.57 -3.77 -9.52
C THR A 316 12.30 -3.20 -10.91
N ILE A 317 11.13 -2.58 -11.07
CA ILE A 317 10.75 -1.88 -12.29
C ILE A 317 11.40 -0.48 -12.30
N GLN A 318 11.94 -0.08 -13.46
CA GLN A 318 12.46 1.27 -13.70
C GLN A 318 11.75 2.00 -14.84
N SER A 319 11.17 1.26 -15.79
CA SER A 319 10.38 1.86 -16.85
C SER A 319 9.28 0.91 -17.31
N TRP A 320 8.30 1.47 -18.01
CA TRP A 320 7.22 0.72 -18.62
C TRP A 320 6.87 1.28 -19.99
N SER A 321 6.18 0.49 -20.80
CA SER A 321 5.81 0.88 -22.17
C SER A 321 4.41 0.42 -22.53
N VAL A 322 3.82 1.08 -23.52
CA VAL A 322 2.61 0.59 -24.19
C VAL A 322 3.04 -0.12 -25.48
N THR A 323 2.71 -1.40 -25.60
CA THR A 323 2.97 -2.22 -26.80
C THR A 323 1.64 -2.57 -27.47
N LEU A 324 1.49 -2.19 -28.74
CA LEU A 324 0.29 -2.45 -29.54
C LEU A 324 0.57 -3.50 -30.62
N GLY A 325 -0.38 -4.42 -30.84
CA GLY A 325 -0.31 -5.46 -31.87
C GLY A 325 0.61 -6.63 -31.55
N GLY A 326 1.13 -6.71 -30.33
CA GLY A 326 1.95 -7.82 -29.86
C GLY A 326 1.15 -9.11 -29.66
N VAL A 327 1.74 -10.24 -30.06
CA VAL A 327 1.15 -11.58 -29.92
C VAL A 327 1.94 -12.37 -28.87
N PRO A 328 1.26 -13.03 -27.90
CA PRO A 328 1.92 -13.89 -26.93
C PRO A 328 2.72 -15.01 -27.62
N VAL A 329 3.95 -15.22 -27.17
CA VAL A 329 4.83 -16.29 -27.65
C VAL A 329 4.53 -17.56 -26.87
N GLY A 330 4.24 -18.65 -27.58
CA GLY A 330 3.96 -19.96 -26.99
C GLY A 330 2.48 -20.20 -26.69
N ALA A 331 2.17 -21.37 -26.15
CA ALA A 331 0.82 -21.77 -25.80
C ALA A 331 0.47 -21.30 -24.39
N HIS A 332 -0.54 -20.44 -24.29
CA HIS A 332 -1.05 -19.93 -23.01
C HIS A 332 -2.55 -20.20 -22.88
N PRO A 333 -3.08 -20.35 -21.66
CA PRO A 333 -4.51 -20.43 -21.44
C PRO A 333 -5.25 -19.22 -22.01
N ALA A 334 -6.45 -19.46 -22.54
CA ALA A 334 -7.32 -18.38 -22.99
C ALA A 334 -7.59 -17.40 -21.85
N GLY A 335 -7.41 -16.11 -22.11
CA GLY A 335 -7.62 -15.05 -21.11
C GLY A 335 -6.43 -14.79 -20.19
N ILE A 336 -5.24 -15.34 -20.47
CA ILE A 336 -4.03 -14.94 -19.75
C ILE A 336 -3.84 -13.43 -19.82
N ARG A 337 -3.56 -12.82 -18.66
CA ARG A 337 -3.40 -11.38 -18.53
C ARG A 337 -1.96 -10.98 -18.27
N TRP A 338 -1.13 -11.86 -17.71
CA TRP A 338 0.29 -11.58 -17.43
C TRP A 338 1.18 -12.62 -18.11
N LEU A 339 2.25 -12.12 -18.74
CA LEU A 339 3.24 -12.90 -19.46
C LEU A 339 4.63 -12.53 -18.96
N PRO A 340 5.37 -13.44 -18.28
CA PRO A 340 6.69 -13.12 -17.76
C PRO A 340 7.76 -13.04 -18.87
N GLY A 341 8.76 -12.19 -18.67
CA GLY A 341 9.90 -12.02 -19.58
C GLY A 341 9.53 -11.48 -20.97
N ALA A 342 10.32 -11.84 -21.98
CA ALA A 342 10.14 -11.46 -23.38
C ALA A 342 9.08 -12.34 -24.10
N ALA A 343 7.89 -12.45 -23.51
CA ALA A 343 6.85 -13.37 -23.97
C ALA A 343 5.87 -12.76 -25.00
N ILE A 344 6.22 -11.62 -25.60
CA ILE A 344 5.46 -11.01 -26.69
C ILE A 344 6.36 -10.88 -27.91
N ALA A 345 5.87 -11.34 -29.06
CA ALA A 345 6.51 -11.16 -30.35
C ALA A 345 5.67 -10.25 -31.26
N GLY A 346 6.37 -9.47 -32.08
CA GLY A 346 5.74 -8.48 -32.95
C GLY A 346 5.08 -7.33 -32.18
N GLY A 347 4.31 -6.53 -32.91
CA GLY A 347 3.80 -5.26 -32.40
C GLY A 347 4.85 -4.16 -32.36
N ALA A 348 4.42 -2.96 -31.98
CA ALA A 348 5.30 -1.81 -31.81
C ALA A 348 5.06 -1.15 -30.45
N ILE A 349 6.13 -0.64 -29.86
CA ILE A 349 6.09 0.19 -28.66
C ILE A 349 5.66 1.60 -29.09
N VAL A 350 4.67 2.16 -28.41
CA VAL A 350 4.08 3.47 -28.71
C VAL A 350 4.22 4.46 -27.54
N GLY A 351 5.27 4.29 -26.75
CA GLY A 351 5.55 5.09 -25.58
C GLY A 351 6.35 4.29 -24.56
N GLY A 352 7.51 4.82 -24.17
CA GLY A 352 8.36 4.32 -23.09
C GLY A 352 8.44 5.39 -21.99
N PHE A 353 8.16 5.00 -20.76
CA PHE A 353 8.01 5.91 -19.63
C PHE A 353 8.90 5.44 -18.49
N ASP A 354 9.87 6.29 -18.15
CA ASP A 354 10.73 6.06 -17.00
C ASP A 354 10.00 6.43 -15.71
N ILE A 355 10.24 5.64 -14.66
CA ILE A 355 9.66 5.83 -13.34
C ILE A 355 10.75 5.74 -12.27
N ALA A 356 10.46 6.26 -11.09
CA ALA A 356 11.30 5.98 -9.93
C ALA A 356 11.35 4.46 -9.68
N PRO A 357 12.54 3.89 -9.37
CA PRO A 357 12.67 2.46 -9.12
C PRO A 357 11.66 1.97 -8.07
N ALA A 358 10.89 0.95 -8.42
CA ALA A 358 9.86 0.40 -7.55
C ALA A 358 9.96 -1.13 -7.49
N LEU A 359 10.07 -1.68 -6.27
CA LEU A 359 10.08 -3.12 -6.05
C LEU A 359 8.66 -3.69 -6.17
N LEU A 360 8.46 -4.70 -7.01
CA LEU A 360 7.22 -5.46 -7.12
C LEU A 360 7.16 -6.52 -6.01
N GLY A 361 6.06 -6.59 -5.27
CA GLY A 361 5.90 -7.51 -4.14
C GLY A 361 4.61 -8.32 -4.18
N LYS A 362 4.47 -9.30 -3.29
CA LYS A 362 3.27 -10.16 -3.23
C LYS A 362 2.03 -9.38 -2.80
N THR A 363 2.22 -8.31 -2.04
CA THR A 363 1.14 -7.57 -1.38
C THR A 363 0.75 -6.27 -2.09
N SER A 364 1.42 -5.93 -3.20
CA SER A 364 1.15 -4.72 -3.97
C SER A 364 0.51 -5.00 -5.33
N ARG A 365 -0.27 -4.02 -5.81
CA ARG A 365 -0.74 -3.94 -7.19
C ARG A 365 -0.32 -2.63 -7.80
N GLU A 366 0.33 -2.72 -8.94
CA GLU A 366 0.79 -1.59 -9.71
C GLU A 366 -0.23 -1.29 -10.82
N ARG A 367 -0.66 -0.04 -10.86
CA ARG A 367 -1.55 0.50 -11.90
C ARG A 367 -0.72 1.39 -12.81
N PHE A 368 -0.66 1.04 -14.08
CA PHE A 368 -0.05 1.85 -15.13
C PHE A 368 -1.14 2.49 -15.96
N ARG A 369 -1.06 3.81 -16.15
CA ARG A 369 -2.03 4.54 -16.97
C ARG A 369 -1.33 5.56 -17.86
N ALA A 370 -1.81 5.67 -19.09
CA ALA A 370 -1.39 6.66 -20.06
C ALA A 370 -2.58 7.10 -20.91
N LEU A 371 -2.51 8.33 -21.41
CA LEU A 371 -3.37 8.83 -22.46
C LEU A 371 -2.56 8.88 -23.76
N LEU A 372 -2.95 8.09 -24.76
CA LEU A 372 -2.39 8.18 -26.10
C LEU A 372 -3.20 9.17 -26.92
N LYS A 373 -2.56 10.20 -27.45
CA LYS A 373 -3.20 11.21 -28.29
C LYS A 373 -2.75 11.07 -29.74
N ILE A 374 -3.72 11.12 -30.63
CA ILE A 374 -3.52 11.14 -32.07
C ILE A 374 -3.59 12.60 -32.51
N SER A 375 -2.47 13.14 -32.98
CA SER A 375 -2.34 14.49 -33.54
C SER A 375 -2.53 14.52 -35.04
#